data_AF-A0A4R0R8I0-F1
#
_entry.id   AF-A0A4R0R8I0-F1
#
_cell.length_a   1.000
_cell.length_b   1.000
_cell.length_c   1.000
_cell.angle_alpha   90.00
_cell.angle_beta   90.00
_cell.angle_gamma   90.00
#
_symmetry.space_group_name_H-M   'P 1'
#
loop_
_entity.id
_entity.type
_entity.pdbx_description
1 polymer ?
#
loop_
_entity_poly.entity_id
_entity_poly.type
_entity_poly.pdbx_seq_one_letter_code
_entity_poly.pdbx_strand_id
1 'polypeptide(L)'
;MTHNAPSNGTSQKPQRLDIEDDDDRLTRMHNVFMQLDSKATSQGLHPLQPRSFDLGDRSTFAFEPSTDLLSRVQAFLPEIAASNAQLELRARENPKSVDIENIRDGESYIQMTLAQEKLYETGYRRVGRRQLFVRQ
;
A
#
# COMPACT_ATOMS: atom_id res chain seq x y z
N MET A 1 -40.77 31.28 29.97
CA MET A 1 -39.47 31.42 29.29
C MET A 1 -38.49 30.60 30.10
N THR A 2 -38.16 29.35 29.75
CA THR A 2 -37.34 28.96 28.59
C THR A 2 -37.78 27.60 28.03
N HIS A 3 -37.70 27.47 26.70
CA HIS A 3 -38.00 26.28 25.92
C HIS A 3 -36.89 25.24 26.06
N ASN A 4 -37.25 23.97 26.23
CA ASN A 4 -36.33 22.84 26.05
C ASN A 4 -36.78 22.07 24.81
N ALA A 5 -35.94 22.08 23.78
CA ALA A 5 -36.19 21.43 22.50
C ALA A 5 -36.14 19.91 22.65
N PRO A 6 -36.95 19.13 21.91
CA PRO A 6 -36.79 17.69 21.85
C PRO A 6 -35.53 17.36 21.02
N SER A 7 -34.63 16.61 21.64
CA SER A 7 -33.51 15.97 20.94
C SER A 7 -34.06 14.99 19.91
N ASN A 8 -33.92 15.30 18.61
CA ASN A 8 -34.11 14.33 17.54
C ASN A 8 -32.94 13.32 17.56
N GLY A 9 -33.01 12.37 18.48
CA GLY A 9 -32.25 11.14 18.39
C GLY A 9 -32.86 10.30 17.27
N THR A 10 -32.30 10.37 16.07
CA THR A 10 -32.58 9.35 15.05
C THR A 10 -32.03 8.04 15.60
N SER A 11 -32.90 7.28 16.26
CA SER A 11 -32.65 5.90 16.64
C SER A 11 -32.49 5.10 15.36
N GLN A 12 -31.26 5.03 14.85
CA GLN A 12 -30.94 4.12 13.76
C GLN A 12 -31.12 2.72 14.32
N LYS A 13 -32.16 2.04 13.84
CA LYS A 13 -32.37 0.62 14.09
C LYS A 13 -31.05 -0.10 13.81
N PRO A 14 -30.60 -1.02 14.70
CA PRO A 14 -29.37 -1.77 14.46
C PRO A 14 -29.50 -2.49 13.11
N GLN A 15 -28.68 -2.07 12.14
CA GLN A 15 -28.54 -2.78 10.88
C GLN A 15 -27.75 -4.05 11.19
N ARG A 16 -28.41 -5.20 11.03
CA ARG A 16 -27.77 -6.50 11.18
C ARG A 16 -26.85 -6.70 9.97
N LEU A 17 -25.59 -7.03 10.21
CA LEU A 17 -24.66 -7.38 9.13
C LEU A 17 -25.12 -8.72 8.57
N ASP A 18 -25.72 -8.71 7.39
CA ASP A 18 -26.01 -9.94 6.67
C ASP A 18 -24.68 -10.56 6.25
N ILE A 19 -24.38 -11.74 6.82
CA ILE A 19 -23.21 -12.52 6.42
C ILE A 19 -23.64 -13.27 5.16
N GLU A 20 -23.02 -12.89 4.03
CA GLU A 20 -23.21 -13.57 2.75
C GLU A 20 -22.66 -15.00 2.84
N ASP A 21 -23.47 -15.99 2.47
CA ASP A 21 -23.00 -17.38 2.35
C ASP A 21 -22.01 -17.52 1.17
N ASP A 22 -21.12 -18.51 1.21
CA ASP A 22 -20.05 -18.65 0.21
C ASP A 22 -20.58 -18.77 -1.24
N ASP A 23 -21.76 -19.40 -1.43
CA ASP A 23 -22.40 -19.57 -2.73
C ASP A 23 -22.97 -18.26 -3.29
N ASP A 24 -23.55 -17.43 -2.42
CA ASP A 24 -24.05 -16.10 -2.78
C ASP A 24 -22.89 -15.19 -3.19
N ARG A 25 -21.77 -15.28 -2.47
CA ARG A 25 -20.53 -14.56 -2.80
C ARG A 25 -20.00 -14.95 -4.17
N LEU A 26 -19.93 -16.25 -4.46
CA LEU A 26 -19.46 -16.76 -5.75
C LEU A 26 -20.36 -16.27 -6.90
N THR A 27 -21.68 -16.30 -6.69
CA THR A 27 -22.66 -15.82 -7.66
C THR A 27 -22.50 -14.32 -7.93
N ARG A 28 -22.34 -13.52 -6.87
CA ARG A 28 -22.09 -12.09 -6.99
C ARG A 28 -20.79 -11.79 -7.73
N MET A 29 -19.70 -12.48 -7.40
CA MET A 29 -18.43 -12.30 -8.11
C MET A 29 -18.53 -12.67 -9.59
N HIS A 30 -19.18 -13.80 -9.92
CA HIS A 30 -19.39 -14.22 -11.30
C HIS A 30 -20.16 -13.17 -12.11
N ASN A 31 -21.23 -12.60 -11.53
CA ASN A 31 -22.02 -11.56 -12.18
C ASN A 31 -21.22 -10.27 -12.40
N VAL A 32 -20.37 -9.87 -11.46
CA VAL A 32 -19.50 -8.69 -11.61
C VAL A 32 -18.51 -8.89 -12.76
N PHE A 33 -17.87 -10.06 -12.85
CA PHE A 33 -16.94 -10.34 -13.94
C PHE A 33 -17.64 -10.35 -15.32
N MET A 34 -18.83 -10.93 -15.42
CA MET A 34 -19.63 -10.91 -16.66
C MET A 34 -20.06 -9.49 -17.08
N GLN A 35 -20.38 -8.62 -16.12
CA GLN A 35 -20.70 -7.22 -16.40
C GLN A 35 -19.49 -6.43 -16.93
N LEU A 36 -18.27 -6.75 -16.46
CA LEU A 36 -17.05 -6.12 -16.94
C LEU A 36 -16.73 -6.55 -18.39
N ASP A 37 -16.86 -7.85 -18.68
CA ASP A 37 -16.61 -8.38 -20.02
C ASP A 37 -17.60 -7.85 -21.07
N SER A 38 -18.87 -7.70 -20.70
CA SER A 38 -19.91 -7.16 -21.60
C SER A 38 -19.80 -5.64 -21.82
N LYS A 39 -19.28 -4.90 -20.83
CA LYS A 39 -19.05 -3.44 -20.95
C LYS A 39 -17.81 -3.11 -21.79
N ALA A 40 -16.90 -4.05 -21.98
CA ALA A 40 -15.72 -3.88 -22.84
C ALA A 40 -16.08 -3.77 -24.35
N THR A 41 -17.28 -4.17 -24.77
CA THR A 41 -17.64 -4.27 -26.20
C THR A 41 -18.58 -3.17 -26.71
N SER A 42 -19.13 -2.30 -25.84
CA SER A 42 -20.16 -1.32 -26.23
C SER A 42 -19.83 0.15 -25.97
N GLN A 43 -18.60 0.49 -25.53
CA GLN A 43 -18.14 1.88 -25.55
C GLN A 43 -17.32 2.13 -26.81
N GLY A 44 -18.03 2.30 -27.91
CA GLY A 44 -17.48 2.90 -29.13
C GLY A 44 -16.78 4.21 -28.80
N LEU A 45 -15.69 4.45 -29.52
CA LEU A 45 -14.85 5.64 -29.48
C LEU A 45 -15.70 6.91 -29.66
N HIS A 46 -16.22 7.46 -28.57
CA HIS A 46 -16.59 8.87 -28.55
C HIS A 46 -15.29 9.67 -28.58
N PRO A 47 -15.12 10.65 -29.50
CA PRO A 47 -14.00 11.57 -29.40
C PRO A 47 -14.06 12.21 -28.02
N LEU A 48 -12.98 12.03 -27.25
CA LEU A 48 -12.76 12.61 -25.94
C LEU A 48 -12.75 14.14 -26.10
N GLN A 49 -13.94 14.74 -26.15
CA GLN A 49 -14.05 16.16 -25.84
C GLN A 49 -13.51 16.30 -24.41
N PRO A 50 -12.49 17.15 -24.19
CA PRO A 50 -12.02 17.41 -22.84
C PRO A 50 -13.21 18.01 -22.08
N ARG A 51 -13.87 17.19 -21.25
CA ARG A 51 -14.81 17.69 -20.27
C ARG A 51 -13.98 18.61 -19.38
N SER A 52 -14.23 19.91 -19.45
CA SER A 52 -13.66 20.87 -18.52
C SER A 52 -14.17 20.47 -17.14
N PHE A 53 -13.34 19.75 -16.40
CA PHE A 53 -13.64 19.35 -15.03
C PHE A 53 -13.53 20.63 -14.19
N ASP A 54 -14.69 21.22 -13.90
CA ASP A 54 -14.76 22.33 -12.96
C ASP A 54 -14.53 21.75 -11.57
N LEU A 55 -13.34 22.05 -11.02
CA LEU A 55 -12.92 21.62 -9.69
C LEU A 55 -13.66 22.38 -8.58
N GLY A 56 -14.60 23.27 -8.92
CA GLY A 56 -15.29 24.11 -7.97
C GLY A 56 -14.34 25.08 -7.27
N ASP A 57 -14.75 25.56 -6.10
CA ASP A 57 -13.95 26.44 -5.27
C ASP A 57 -12.66 25.74 -4.81
N ARG A 58 -11.52 26.23 -5.32
CA ARG A 58 -10.17 25.77 -4.94
C ARG A 58 -9.60 26.57 -3.77
N SER A 59 -10.42 27.28 -3.03
CA SER A 59 -9.99 27.92 -1.79
C SER A 59 -9.38 26.86 -0.88
N THR A 60 -8.08 26.98 -0.67
CA THR A 60 -7.36 26.14 0.28
C THR A 60 -7.38 26.89 1.60
N PHE A 61 -8.00 26.29 2.62
CA PHE A 61 -7.98 26.86 3.96
C PHE A 61 -6.55 26.73 4.51
N ALA A 62 -6.04 27.80 5.11
CA ALA A 62 -4.78 27.75 5.83
C ALA A 62 -4.92 26.73 6.97
N PHE A 63 -4.28 25.57 6.81
CA PHE A 63 -4.25 24.54 7.84
C PHE A 63 -3.05 24.84 8.74
N GLU A 64 -3.32 25.12 10.02
CA GLU A 64 -2.26 25.23 11.03
C GLU A 64 -1.45 23.92 11.05
N PRO A 65 -0.11 23.98 11.14
CA PRO A 65 0.69 22.77 11.20
C PRO A 65 0.20 21.91 12.35
N SER A 66 0.00 20.61 12.08
CA SER A 66 -0.46 19.64 13.08
C SER A 66 0.62 19.48 14.15
N THR A 67 0.56 20.33 15.18
CA THR A 67 1.52 20.40 16.29
C THR A 67 1.65 19.07 17.01
N ASP A 68 0.57 18.30 17.08
CA ASP A 68 0.54 16.94 17.60
C ASP A 68 1.31 15.93 16.72
N LEU A 69 1.19 16.00 15.40
CA LEU A 69 1.97 15.14 14.50
C LEU A 69 3.45 15.44 14.61
N LEU A 70 3.82 16.73 14.63
CA LEU A 70 5.21 17.15 14.79
C LEU A 70 5.79 16.69 16.13
N SER A 71 5.02 16.79 17.21
CA SER A 71 5.42 16.32 18.53
C SER A 71 5.64 14.80 18.55
N ARG A 72 4.75 14.04 17.92
CA ARG A 72 4.88 12.58 17.80
C ARG A 72 6.11 12.18 16.98
N VAL A 73 6.38 12.86 15.88
CA VAL A 73 7.58 12.59 15.07
C VAL A 73 8.86 12.91 15.87
N GLN A 74 8.88 14.04 16.58
CA GLN A 74 10.02 14.40 17.42
C GLN A 74 10.28 13.41 18.56
N ALA A 75 9.23 12.84 19.15
CA ALA A 75 9.35 11.82 20.18
C ALA A 75 9.74 10.44 19.62
N PHE A 76 9.24 10.08 18.43
CA PHE A 76 9.41 8.77 17.83
C PHE A 76 10.80 8.54 17.22
N LEU A 77 11.39 9.57 16.59
CA LEU A 77 12.68 9.43 15.90
C LEU A 77 13.86 9.05 16.82
N PRO A 78 13.99 9.60 18.03
CA PRO A 78 14.99 9.12 18.99
C PRO A 78 14.79 7.67 19.41
N GLU A 79 13.53 7.26 19.60
CA GLU A 79 13.19 5.89 20.03
C GLU A 79 13.54 4.86 18.97
N ILE A 80 13.20 5.12 17.70
CA ILE A 80 13.57 4.23 16.60
C ILE A 80 15.08 4.17 16.40
N ALA A 81 15.80 5.28 16.56
CA ALA A 81 17.26 5.29 16.48
C ALA A 81 17.90 4.42 17.58
N ALA A 82 17.41 4.53 18.81
CA ALA A 82 17.87 3.70 19.92
C ALA A 82 17.58 2.21 19.68
N SER A 83 16.38 1.89 19.19
CA SER A 83 15.99 0.51 18.84
C SER A 83 16.88 -0.07 17.75
N ASN A 84 17.16 0.71 16.69
CA ASN A 84 18.04 0.28 15.60
C ASN A 84 19.46 0.02 16.08
N ALA A 85 20.02 0.88 16.94
CA ALA A 85 21.35 0.68 17.52
C ALA A 85 21.42 -0.61 18.36
N GLN A 86 20.36 -0.95 19.09
CA GLN A 86 20.28 -2.21 19.83
C GLN A 86 20.18 -3.43 18.91
N LEU A 87 19.46 -3.32 17.79
CA LEU A 87 19.41 -4.36 16.77
C LEU A 87 20.78 -4.58 16.12
N GLU A 88 21.52 -3.52 15.81
CA GLU A 88 22.87 -3.62 15.28
C GLU A 88 23.84 -4.31 16.25
N LEU A 89 23.78 -3.97 17.55
CA LEU A 89 24.61 -4.62 18.55
C LEU A 89 24.31 -6.12 18.63
N ARG A 90 23.02 -6.48 18.71
CA ARG A 90 22.58 -7.88 18.72
C ARG A 90 22.99 -8.62 17.45
N ALA A 91 22.91 -7.97 16.29
CA ALA A 91 23.34 -8.54 15.02
C ALA A 91 24.86 -8.82 15.00
N ARG A 92 25.68 -7.95 15.60
CA ARG A 92 27.14 -8.15 15.70
C ARG A 92 27.50 -9.30 16.63
N GLU A 93 26.81 -9.41 17.77
CA GLU A 93 27.06 -10.46 18.76
C GLU A 93 26.51 -11.82 18.31
N ASN A 94 25.31 -11.84 17.74
CA ASN A 94 24.64 -13.02 17.23
C ASN A 94 23.74 -12.69 16.03
N PRO A 95 24.23 -12.86 14.80
CA PRO A 95 23.45 -12.60 13.59
C PRO A 95 22.13 -13.38 13.51
N LYS A 96 22.06 -14.59 14.09
CA LYS A 96 20.83 -15.40 14.09
C LYS A 96 19.76 -14.88 15.05
N SER A 97 20.11 -14.01 15.99
CA SER A 97 19.14 -13.44 16.95
C SER A 97 18.25 -12.35 16.35
N VAL A 98 18.67 -11.78 15.22
CA VAL A 98 17.93 -10.76 14.47
C VAL A 98 17.38 -11.32 13.15
N ASP A 99 17.54 -12.63 12.94
CA ASP A 99 16.95 -13.32 11.79
C ASP A 99 15.45 -13.44 12.00
N ILE A 100 14.69 -12.73 11.18
CA ILE A 100 13.23 -12.70 11.22
C ILE A 100 12.61 -13.64 10.18
N GLU A 101 13.43 -14.32 9.39
CA GLU A 101 12.96 -15.21 8.34
C GLU A 101 12.47 -16.52 8.95
N ASN A 102 11.15 -16.74 8.91
CA ASN A 102 10.56 -18.01 9.32
C ASN A 102 10.42 -18.95 8.12
N ILE A 103 11.55 -19.36 7.55
CA ILE A 103 11.58 -20.24 6.38
C ILE A 103 11.71 -21.68 6.86
N ARG A 104 10.81 -22.55 6.41
CA ARG A 104 10.96 -23.99 6.61
C ARG A 104 11.72 -24.60 5.44
N ASP A 105 12.47 -25.67 5.71
CA ASP A 105 13.20 -26.39 4.68
C ASP A 105 12.25 -26.84 3.55
N GLY A 106 12.54 -26.41 2.32
CA GLY A 106 11.77 -26.75 1.12
C GLY A 106 10.72 -25.72 0.69
N GLU A 107 10.55 -24.61 1.40
CA GLU A 107 9.65 -23.53 0.98
C GLU A 107 10.33 -22.60 -0.04
N SER A 108 9.60 -22.24 -1.11
CA SER A 108 10.07 -21.25 -2.08
C SER A 108 9.88 -19.84 -1.51
N TYR A 109 10.93 -19.03 -1.50
CA TYR A 109 10.87 -17.64 -1.04
C TYR A 109 11.19 -16.66 -2.18
N ILE A 110 10.58 -15.49 -2.13
CA ILE A 110 10.88 -14.38 -3.04
C ILE A 110 11.89 -13.48 -2.35
N GLN A 111 13.11 -13.45 -2.88
CA GLN A 111 14.16 -12.56 -2.38
C GLN A 111 13.95 -11.15 -2.94
N MET A 112 13.78 -10.18 -2.05
CA MET A 112 13.81 -8.76 -2.42
C MET A 112 15.25 -8.28 -2.45
N THR A 113 15.80 -8.06 -3.64
CA THR A 113 17.09 -7.38 -3.79
C THR A 113 16.86 -5.88 -3.65
N LEU A 114 17.09 -5.33 -2.46
CA LEU A 114 17.13 -3.89 -2.27
C LEU A 114 18.41 -3.34 -2.88
N ALA A 115 18.30 -2.41 -3.81
CA ALA A 115 19.46 -1.74 -4.38
C ALA A 115 20.15 -0.93 -3.28
N GLN A 116 21.25 -1.46 -2.73
CA GLN A 116 22.18 -0.65 -1.97
C GLN A 116 23.00 0.13 -2.99
N GLU A 117 22.72 1.42 -3.13
CA GLU A 117 23.58 2.32 -3.90
C GLU A 117 24.97 2.37 -3.26
N LYS A 118 25.85 1.48 -3.70
CA LYS A 118 27.28 1.75 -3.73
C LYS A 118 27.62 2.10 -5.17
N LEU A 119 27.42 3.36 -5.52
CA LEU A 119 28.03 3.96 -6.70
C LEU A 119 29.55 4.00 -6.47
N TYR A 120 30.22 2.90 -6.78
CA TYR A 120 31.61 2.96 -7.19
C TYR A 120 31.61 3.17 -8.69
N GLU A 121 31.95 4.38 -9.13
CA GLU A 121 32.34 4.65 -10.50
C GLU A 121 33.48 3.69 -10.89
N THR A 122 33.23 2.79 -11.82
CA THR A 122 34.24 2.32 -12.77
C THR A 122 33.51 1.75 -13.98
N GLY A 123 33.65 2.44 -15.11
CA GLY A 123 32.93 2.15 -16.34
C GLY A 123 33.23 0.77 -16.91
N TYR A 124 32.20 0.14 -17.47
CA TYR A 124 32.36 -1.02 -18.33
C TYR A 124 31.93 -0.73 -19.76
N ARG A 125 32.91 -0.92 -20.65
CA ARG A 125 32.76 -0.94 -22.10
C ARG A 125 31.70 -1.93 -22.52
N ARG A 126 30.88 -1.47 -23.46
CA ARG A 126 29.97 -2.22 -24.33
C ARG A 126 30.74 -3.22 -25.19
N VAL A 127 30.48 -4.53 -25.02
CA VAL A 127 30.35 -5.56 -26.09
C VAL A 127 29.62 -6.73 -25.40
N GLY A 128 28.40 -7.14 -25.76
CA GLY A 128 28.00 -7.68 -27.05
C GLY A 128 27.77 -9.19 -26.89
N ARG A 129 26.52 -9.62 -27.10
CA ARG A 129 25.98 -10.99 -27.09
C ARG A 129 26.97 -12.05 -27.63
N ARG A 130 27.04 -13.21 -26.98
CA ARG A 130 26.45 -14.49 -27.43
C ARG A 130 26.95 -15.65 -26.56
N GLN A 131 26.00 -16.51 -26.18
CA GLN A 131 26.28 -17.87 -25.73
C GLN A 131 27.07 -18.64 -26.78
N LEU A 132 27.97 -19.52 -26.33
CA LEU A 132 28.24 -20.81 -26.95
C LEU A 132 28.85 -21.75 -25.89
N PHE A 133 28.08 -22.78 -25.57
CA PHE A 133 28.55 -24.01 -24.96
C PHE A 133 29.65 -24.65 -25.82
N VAL A 134 30.73 -25.13 -25.21
CA VAL A 134 31.37 -26.40 -25.60
C VAL A 134 31.93 -27.08 -24.35
N ARG A 135 31.43 -28.28 -24.05
CA ARG A 135 32.07 -29.30 -23.20
C ARG A 135 33.29 -29.87 -23.94
N GLN A 136 34.37 -30.16 -23.23
CA GLN A 136 34.80 -31.52 -22.90
C GLN A 136 35.68 -31.47 -21.65
#